data_AF-A0A950IGG3-F1
#
_entry.id   AF-A0A950IGG3-F1
#
_cell.length_a   1.000
_cell.length_b   1.000
_cell.length_c   1.000
_cell.angle_alpha   90.00
_cell.angle_beta   90.00
_cell.angle_gamma   90.00
#
_symmetry.space_group_name_H-M   'P 1'
#
loop_
_entity.id
_entity.type
_entity.pdbx_description
1 polymer ?
#
loop_
_entity_poly.entity_id
_entity_poly.type
_entity_poly.pdbx_seq_one_letter_code
_entity_poly.pdbx_strand_id
1 'polypeptide(L)' 'MERIELRSDPPAPHDARCWHCGRAVAGRRMARYLYPGDRPRTAIVEDWHPCPCGAFQNVRRPTEITVLSLNRS' A
#
# COMPACT_ATOMS: atom_id res chain seq x y z
N MET A 1 -12.71 5.78 23.16
CA MET A 1 -12.84 5.80 21.68
C MET A 1 -11.59 5.14 21.14
N GLU A 2 -11.66 4.30 20.12
CA GLU A 2 -10.47 3.63 19.58
C GLU A 2 -10.04 4.33 18.29
N ARG A 3 -8.73 4.55 18.14
CA ARG A 3 -8.11 5.04 16.91
C ARG A 3 -7.28 3.92 16.30
N ILE A 4 -7.57 3.57 15.06
CA ILE A 4 -6.82 2.59 14.30
C ILE A 4 -5.77 3.33 13.48
N GLU A 5 -4.51 2.95 13.64
CA GLU A 5 -3.41 3.46 12.84
C GLU A 5 -2.78 2.34 12.02
N LEU A 6 -2.55 2.63 10.74
CA LEU A 6 -1.82 1.78 9.82
C LEU A 6 -0.39 2.31 9.73
N ARG A 7 0.56 1.58 10.32
CA ARG A 7 1.99 1.86 10.14
C ARG A 7 2.45 1.22 8.84
N SER A 8 2.21 1.90 7.74
CA SER A 8 2.84 1.54 6.48
C SER A 8 4.28 2.04 6.50
N ASP A 9 5.25 1.18 6.18
CA ASP A 9 6.58 1.62 5.78
C ASP A 9 6.43 2.73 4.73
N PRO A 10 7.33 3.74 4.71
CA PRO A 10 7.28 4.78 3.69
C PRO A 10 7.14 4.10 2.33
N PRO A 11 6.35 4.69 1.40
CA PRO A 11 6.22 4.07 0.11
C PRO A 11 7.64 3.85 -0.43
N ALA A 12 7.85 2.75 -1.13
CA ALA A 12 8.89 2.73 -2.15
C ALA A 12 8.23 3.16 -3.46
N PRO A 13 8.17 4.46 -3.84
CA PRO A 13 7.51 4.83 -5.08
C PRO A 13 8.48 5.46 -6.10
N HIS A 14 9.80 5.43 -5.90
CA HIS A 14 10.73 6.01 -6.89
C HIS A 14 11.23 4.99 -7.92
N ASP A 15 11.32 3.70 -7.59
CA ASP A 15 11.97 2.70 -8.45
C ASP A 15 11.05 1.56 -8.94
N ALA A 16 9.74 1.69 -8.78
CA ALA A 16 8.83 0.67 -9.28
C ALA A 16 8.95 0.58 -10.81
N ARG A 17 9.34 -0.59 -11.32
CA ARG A 17 9.40 -0.90 -12.74
C ARG A 17 8.24 -1.80 -13.10
N CYS A 18 7.64 -1.54 -14.26
CA CYS A 18 6.60 -2.38 -14.82
C CYS A 18 7.16 -3.76 -15.10
N TRP A 19 6.60 -4.79 -14.46
CA TRP A 19 6.99 -6.18 -14.68
C TRP A 19 6.94 -6.61 -16.15
N HIS A 20 6.02 -6.04 -16.94
CA HIS A 20 5.81 -6.44 -18.34
C HIS A 20 6.86 -5.87 -19.30
N CYS A 21 7.24 -4.59 -19.16
CA CYS A 21 8.11 -3.90 -20.13
C CYS A 21 9.36 -3.26 -19.52
N GLY A 22 9.59 -3.42 -18.21
CA GLY A 22 10.76 -2.91 -17.48
C GLY A 22 10.85 -1.38 -17.32
N ARG A 23 9.92 -0.62 -17.91
CA ARG A 23 9.87 0.85 -17.80
C ARG A 23 9.50 1.27 -16.38
N ALA A 24 9.99 2.43 -15.95
CA ALA A 24 9.54 3.04 -14.69
C ALA A 24 8.03 3.30 -14.76
N VAL A 25 7.30 2.94 -13.70
CA VAL A 25 5.90 3.33 -13.58
C VAL A 25 5.80 4.71 -12.94
N ALA A 26 4.87 5.54 -13.44
CA ALA A 26 4.66 6.86 -12.88
C ALA A 26 4.23 6.76 -11.41
N GLY A 27 4.71 7.70 -10.57
CA GLY A 27 4.31 7.78 -9.16
C GLY A 27 2.82 8.04 -8.92
N ARG A 28 2.04 8.30 -9.97
CA ARG A 28 0.58 8.45 -9.89
C ARG A 28 -0.09 7.08 -9.75
N ARG A 29 -0.63 6.79 -8.56
CA ARG A 29 -1.52 5.63 -8.34
C ARG A 29 -2.87 5.86 -9.02
N MET A 30 -3.40 4.82 -9.66
CA MET A 30 -4.76 4.85 -10.24
C MET A 30 -5.80 4.29 -9.27
N ALA A 31 -5.42 3.27 -8.49
CA ALA A 31 -6.26 2.66 -7.47
C ALA A 31 -5.45 2.29 -6.23
N ARG A 32 -6.15 2.17 -5.10
CA ARG A 32 -5.63 1.67 -3.83
C ARG A 32 -6.62 0.70 -3.22
N TYR A 33 -6.10 -0.44 -2.79
CA TYR A 33 -6.86 -1.47 -2.08
C TYR A 33 -6.27 -1.66 -0.68
N LEU A 34 -7.15 -1.97 0.27
CA LEU A 34 -6.81 -2.31 1.65
C LEU A 34 -7.52 -3.62 2.00
N TYR A 35 -6.77 -4.62 2.43
CA TYR A 35 -7.31 -5.92 2.81
C TYR A 35 -6.52 -6.55 3.97
N PRO A 36 -7.10 -7.49 4.72
CA PRO A 36 -6.40 -8.19 5.80
C PRO A 36 -5.12 -8.88 5.28
N GLY A 37 -4.05 -8.84 6.08
CA GLY A 37 -2.83 -9.60 5.81
C GLY A 37 -2.90 -11.02 6.37
N ASP A 38 -1.89 -11.83 6.05
CA ASP A 38 -1.84 -13.25 6.42
C ASP A 38 -1.60 -13.48 7.94
N ARG A 39 -1.24 -12.42 8.68
CA ARG A 39 -0.97 -12.47 10.12
C ARG A 39 -1.98 -11.65 10.91
N PRO A 40 -2.30 -12.02 12.16
CA PRO A 40 -3.14 -11.20 13.04
C PRO A 40 -2.61 -9.76 13.13
N ARG A 41 -3.54 -8.79 13.16
CA ARG A 41 -3.22 -7.34 13.23
C ARG A 41 -2.31 -6.85 12.10
N THR A 42 -2.40 -7.46 10.92
CA THR A 42 -1.74 -6.96 9.71
C THR A 42 -2.75 -6.66 8.62
N ALA A 43 -2.43 -5.70 7.77
CA ALA A 43 -3.14 -5.38 6.55
C ALA A 43 -2.15 -5.29 5.39
N ILE A 44 -2.64 -5.46 4.17
CA ILE A 44 -1.90 -5.13 2.96
C ILE A 44 -2.49 -3.85 2.37
N VAL A 45 -1.63 -2.87 2.12
CA VAL A 45 -1.95 -1.73 1.26
C VAL A 45 -1.39 -2.02 -0.13
N GLU A 46 -2.26 -2.10 -1.12
CA GLU A 46 -1.87 -2.36 -2.50
C GLU A 46 -2.19 -1.17 -3.40
N ASP A 47 -1.15 -0.59 -4.01
CA ASP A 47 -1.31 0.47 -5.02
C ASP A 47 -1.14 -0.11 -6.42
N TRP A 48 -2.02 0.34 -7.33
CA TRP A 48 -1.96 -0.01 -8.76
C TRP A 48 -1.45 1.19 -9.54
N HIS A 49 -0.32 1.02 -10.22
CA HIS A 49 0.33 2.03 -11.04
C HIS A 49 0.17 1.70 -12.53
N PRO A 50 -0.42 2.60 -13.33
CA PRO A 50 -0.52 2.38 -14.77
C PRO A 50 0.87 2.51 -15.42
N CYS A 51 1.16 1.63 -16.37
CA CYS A 51 2.32 1.73 -17.23
C CYS A 51 1.90 2.23 -18.63
N PRO A 52 2.71 3.07 -19.31
CA PRO A 52 2.43 3.47 -20.69
C PRO A 52 2.29 2.32 -21.70
N CYS A 53 2.75 1.11 -21.39
CA CYS A 53 2.53 -0.07 -22.25
C CYS A 53 1.13 -0.70 -22.12
N GLY A 54 0.25 -0.15 -21.27
CA GLY A 54 -1.10 -0.65 -21.02
C GLY A 54 -1.21 -1.65 -19.86
N ALA A 55 -0.09 -2.14 -19.31
CA ALA A 55 -0.08 -2.99 -18.12
C ALA A 55 -0.20 -2.18 -16.82
N PHE A 56 -0.48 -2.89 -15.71
CA PHE A 56 -0.44 -2.35 -14.36
C PHE A 56 0.70 -2.96 -13.55
N GLN A 57 1.34 -2.14 -12.71
CA GLN A 57 2.27 -2.58 -11.69
C GLN A 57 1.61 -2.46 -10.32
N ASN A 58 1.57 -3.58 -9.59
CA ASN A 58 1.10 -3.63 -8.22
C ASN A 58 2.27 -3.43 -7.27
N VAL A 59 2.11 -2.56 -6.29
CA VAL A 59 3.04 -2.40 -5.17
C VAL A 59 2.30 -2.75 -3.90
N ARG A 60 2.60 -3.92 -3.33
CA ARG A 60 1.99 -4.44 -2.11
C ARG A 60 2.89 -4.09 -0.91
N ARG A 61 2.31 -3.45 0.10
CA ARG A 61 3.00 -3.11 1.35
C ARG A 61 2.29 -3.77 2.52
N PRO A 62 2.93 -4.75 3.18
CA PRO A 62 2.50 -5.20 4.49
C PRO A 62 2.50 -4.04 5.48
N THR A 63 1.52 -4.01 6.36
CA THR A 63 1.32 -2.90 7.30
C THR A 63 0.78 -3.45 8.60
N GLU A 64 1.34 -2.99 9.71
CA GLU A 64 0.85 -3.34 11.04
C GLU A 64 -0.31 -2.44 11.45
N ILE A 65 -1.32 -3.06 12.06
CA ILE A 65 -2.49 -2.38 12.61
C ILE A 65 -2.25 -2.15 14.09
N THR A 66 -2.14 -0.88 14.48
CA THR A 66 -2.09 -0.48 15.89
C THR A 66 -3.45 0.10 16.30
N VAL A 67 -4.01 -0.40 17.40
CA VAL A 67 -5.24 0.16 18.00
C VAL A 67 -4.84 0.95 19.23
N LEU A 68 -5.06 2.27 19.19
CA LEU A 68 -4.82 3.16 20.30
C LEU A 68 -6.14 3.41 21.03
N SER A 69 -6.20 3.06 22.31
CA SER A 69 -7.33 3.42 23.16
C SER A 69 -7.21 4.90 23.55
N LEU A 70 -8.13 5.73 23.06
CA LEU A 70 -8.27 7.10 23.51
C LEU A 70 -9.09 7.08 24.80
N ASN A 71 -8.41 7.32 25.93
CA ASN A 71 -9.09 7.61 27.19
C ASN A 71 -9.88 8.90 27.02
N ARG A 72 -11.17 8.85 27.36
CA ARG A 72 -11.98 10.06 27.53
C ARG A 72 -11.57 10.68 28.85
N SER A 73 -10.82 11.77 28.80
CA SER A 73 -10.73 12.76 29.88
C SER A 73 -11.99 13.59 29.96
#